data_AF-A0A7K4IBR2-F1
#
_entry.id   AF-A0A7K4IBR2-F1
#
_cell.length_a   1.000
_cell.length_b   1.000
_cell.length_c   1.000
_cell.angle_alpha   90.00
_cell.angle_beta   90.00
_cell.angle_gamma   90.00
#
_symmetry.space_group_name_H-M   'P 1'
#
loop_
_entity.id
_entity.type
_entity.pdbx_description
1 polymer ?
#
loop_
_entity_poly.entity_id
_entity_poly.type
_entity_poly.pdbx_seq_one_letter_code
_entity_poly.pdbx_strand_id
1 'polypeptide(L)'
;MKSDLEMTFTKLVNPRTSAGLIVLHSLLDKLKGPPVPPKDIRETIDRFSEEKNFSKQSITNAARRLEEVGIVARDEGYSVNYGYLLSVMLNALMQLSSRVGELEEDLAALRDEVKNRG
;
A
#
# COMPACT_ATOMS: atom_id res chain seq x y z
N MET A 1 -8.43 -21.37 4.03
CA MET A 1 -8.35 -19.89 4.03
C MET A 1 -6.97 -19.36 4.44
N LYS A 2 -6.50 -19.56 5.69
CA LYS A 2 -5.19 -19.03 6.12
C LYS A 2 -4.01 -19.63 5.33
N SER A 3 -4.01 -20.95 5.14
CA SER A 3 -3.02 -21.66 4.30
C SER A 3 -3.06 -21.26 2.82
N ASP A 4 -4.25 -20.94 2.30
CA ASP A 4 -4.42 -20.59 0.89
C ASP A 4 -3.89 -19.18 0.61
N LEU A 5 -4.10 -18.26 1.55
CA LEU A 5 -3.56 -16.91 1.50
C LEU A 5 -2.03 -16.91 1.63
N GLU A 6 -1.49 -17.69 2.55
CA GLU A 6 -0.04 -17.89 2.71
C GLU A 6 0.58 -18.46 1.42
N MET A 7 0.00 -19.53 0.86
CA MET A 7 0.45 -20.12 -0.40
C MET A 7 0.37 -19.13 -1.57
N THR A 8 -0.68 -18.32 -1.64
CA THR A 8 -0.84 -17.28 -2.67
C THR A 8 0.25 -16.24 -2.54
N PHE A 9 0.50 -15.76 -1.32
CA PHE A 9 1.56 -14.79 -1.05
C PHE A 9 2.94 -15.36 -1.43
N THR A 10 3.29 -16.58 -1.02
CA THR A 10 4.53 -17.26 -1.39
C THR A 10 4.72 -17.36 -2.91
N LYS A 11 3.64 -17.63 -3.66
CA LYS A 11 3.69 -17.64 -5.13
C LYS A 11 3.92 -16.26 -5.72
N LEU A 12 3.34 -15.22 -5.11
CA LEU A 12 3.50 -13.83 -5.56
C LEU A 12 4.91 -13.27 -5.27
N VAL A 13 5.53 -13.62 -4.12
CA VAL A 13 6.91 -13.21 -3.83
C VAL A 13 7.97 -14.00 -4.61
N ASN A 14 7.59 -15.07 -5.32
CA ASN A 14 8.53 -15.79 -6.15
C ASN A 14 9.00 -14.91 -7.34
N PRO A 15 10.32 -14.69 -7.53
CA PRO A 15 10.84 -13.84 -8.60
C PRO A 15 10.40 -14.26 -10.01
N ARG A 16 10.09 -15.55 -10.21
CA ARG A 16 9.58 -16.10 -11.47
C ARG A 16 8.14 -15.67 -11.78
N THR A 17 7.44 -15.08 -10.82
CA THR A 17 6.07 -14.60 -10.92
C THR A 17 5.99 -13.08 -11.15
N SER A 18 7.12 -12.42 -11.42
CA SER A 18 7.20 -10.97 -11.72
C SER A 18 6.24 -10.53 -12.83
N ALA A 19 6.09 -11.34 -13.88
CA ALA A 19 5.08 -11.11 -14.93
C ALA A 19 3.63 -11.16 -14.39
N GLY A 20 3.35 -12.05 -13.43
CA GLY A 20 2.04 -12.14 -12.78
C GLY A 20 1.69 -10.89 -11.97
N LEU A 21 2.67 -10.27 -11.31
CA LEU A 21 2.48 -8.99 -10.63
C LEU A 21 2.17 -7.86 -11.62
N ILE A 22 2.87 -7.82 -12.75
CA ILE A 22 2.61 -6.83 -13.82
C ILE A 22 1.20 -6.98 -14.38
N VAL A 23 0.75 -8.22 -14.59
CA VAL A 23 -0.63 -8.51 -15.02
C VAL A 23 -1.62 -8.02 -13.96
N LEU A 24 -1.39 -8.33 -12.68
CA LEU A 24 -2.25 -7.89 -11.59
C LEU A 24 -2.32 -6.36 -11.52
N HIS A 25 -1.19 -5.65 -11.61
CA HIS A 25 -1.14 -4.19 -11.67
C HIS A 25 -1.95 -3.64 -12.84
N SER A 26 -1.82 -4.23 -14.02
CA SER A 26 -2.53 -3.80 -15.24
C SER A 26 -4.04 -3.98 -15.14
N LEU A 27 -4.49 -5.03 -14.44
CA LEU A 27 -5.91 -5.28 -14.19
C LEU A 27 -6.46 -4.35 -13.12
N LEU A 28 -5.67 -4.11 -12.06
CA LEU A 28 -6.03 -3.25 -10.94
C LEU A 28 -6.10 -1.78 -11.34
N ASP A 29 -5.27 -1.28 -12.25
CA ASP A 29 -5.21 0.14 -12.65
C ASP A 29 -6.57 0.71 -13.12
N LYS A 30 -7.46 -0.16 -13.60
CA LYS A 30 -8.81 0.21 -14.02
C LYS A 30 -9.79 0.40 -12.85
N LEU A 31 -9.42 -0.02 -11.64
CA LEU A 31 -10.26 0.01 -10.46
C LEU A 31 -10.15 1.36 -9.75
N LYS A 32 -11.11 2.23 -10.02
CA LYS A 32 -11.29 3.53 -9.35
C LYS A 32 -12.57 3.53 -8.53
N GLY A 33 -12.53 4.24 -7.40
CA GLY A 33 -13.73 4.50 -6.60
C GLY A 33 -14.65 5.52 -7.24
N PRO A 34 -15.90 5.62 -6.75
CA PRO A 34 -16.81 6.67 -7.17
C PRO A 34 -16.27 8.05 -6.78
N PRO A 35 -16.52 9.10 -7.58
CA PRO A 35 -16.13 10.45 -7.22
C PRO A 35 -16.90 10.93 -6.00
N VAL A 36 -16.16 11.45 -5.02
CA VAL A 36 -16.72 12.05 -3.81
C VAL A 36 -16.65 13.58 -3.93
N PRO A 37 -17.78 14.29 -3.76
CA PRO A 37 -17.78 15.74 -3.77
C PRO A 37 -16.86 16.35 -2.70
N PRO A 38 -16.20 17.49 -2.97
CA PRO A 38 -15.36 18.18 -1.97
C PRO A 38 -16.07 18.52 -0.65
N LYS A 39 -17.37 18.82 -0.74
CA LYS A 39 -18.20 19.12 0.43
C LYS A 39 -18.28 17.93 1.38
N ASP A 40 -18.50 16.74 0.84
CA ASP A 40 -18.68 15.52 1.63
C ASP A 40 -17.37 15.10 2.29
N ILE A 41 -16.23 15.29 1.60
CA ILE A 41 -14.89 15.11 2.20
C ILE A 41 -14.68 16.10 3.34
N ARG A 42 -15.09 17.36 3.18
CA ARG A 42 -14.97 18.37 4.23
C ARG A 42 -15.78 17.98 5.47
N GLU A 43 -17.04 17.62 5.30
CA GLU A 43 -17.90 17.16 6.40
C GLU A 43 -17.32 15.92 7.11
N THR A 44 -16.67 15.04 6.36
CA THR A 44 -16.01 13.86 6.91
C THR A 44 -14.76 14.23 7.72
N ILE A 45 -13.91 15.12 7.19
CA ILE A 45 -12.70 15.60 7.90
C ILE A 45 -13.07 16.33 9.18
N ASP A 46 -14.05 17.23 9.12
CA ASP A 46 -14.49 18.01 10.28
C ASP A 46 -15.06 17.09 11.39
N ARG A 47 -15.72 15.99 11.01
CA ARG A 47 -16.22 14.96 11.94
C ARG A 47 -15.12 14.14 12.60
N PHE A 48 -14.09 13.74 11.85
CA PHE A 48 -12.99 12.94 12.39
C PHE A 48 -11.99 13.76 13.20
N SER A 49 -11.97 15.07 13.00
CA SER A 49 -10.94 15.97 13.53
C SER A 49 -11.51 16.83 14.66
N GLU A 50 -12.32 16.25 15.56
CA GLU A 50 -13.10 16.93 16.60
C GLU A 50 -12.33 18.04 17.36
N GLU A 51 -11.00 17.92 17.47
CA GLU A 51 -10.11 18.90 18.13
C GLU A 51 -9.29 19.79 17.17
N LYS A 52 -9.20 19.46 15.88
CA LYS A 52 -8.28 20.08 14.92
C LYS A 52 -9.01 20.58 13.68
N ASN A 53 -9.25 21.89 13.64
CA ASN A 53 -9.82 22.55 12.47
C ASN A 53 -8.79 22.66 11.33
N PHE A 54 -8.98 21.84 10.30
CA PHE A 54 -8.20 21.96 9.06
C PHE A 54 -8.72 23.09 8.19
N SER A 55 -7.84 24.01 7.79
CA SER A 55 -8.21 25.06 6.83
C SER A 55 -8.54 24.45 5.46
N LYS A 56 -9.40 25.13 4.69
CA LYS A 56 -9.72 24.72 3.31
C LYS A 56 -8.45 24.50 2.48
N GLN A 57 -7.48 25.40 2.61
CA GLN A 57 -6.21 25.32 1.89
C GLN A 57 -5.37 24.12 2.30
N SER A 58 -5.36 23.75 3.59
CA SER A 58 -4.67 22.55 4.07
C SER A 58 -5.24 21.28 3.42
N ILE A 59 -6.58 21.16 3.37
CA ILE A 59 -7.27 20.02 2.76
C ILE A 59 -6.97 19.95 1.25
N THR A 60 -7.07 21.08 0.54
CA THR A 60 -6.74 21.14 -0.89
C THR A 60 -5.29 20.73 -1.16
N ASN A 61 -4.34 21.20 -0.35
CA ASN A 61 -2.93 20.86 -0.50
C ASN A 61 -2.66 19.37 -0.21
N ALA A 62 -3.31 18.80 0.80
CA ALA A 62 -3.22 17.38 1.09
C ALA A 62 -3.75 16.55 -0.08
N ALA A 63 -4.92 16.91 -0.62
CA ALA A 63 -5.51 16.20 -1.74
C ALA A 63 -4.68 16.32 -3.03
N ARG A 64 -4.06 17.49 -3.28
CA ARG A 64 -3.10 17.67 -4.38
C ARG A 64 -1.89 16.76 -4.25
N ARG A 65 -1.30 16.63 -3.05
CA ARG A 65 -0.17 15.70 -2.84
C ARG A 65 -0.56 14.25 -3.10
N LEU A 66 -1.76 13.85 -2.72
CA LEU A 66 -2.30 12.50 -3.00
C LEU A 66 -2.53 12.28 -4.50
N GLU A 67 -2.92 13.32 -5.22
CA GLU A 67 -3.03 13.31 -6.69
C GLU A 67 -1.67 13.23 -7.38
N GLU A 68 -0.67 13.99 -6.92
CA GLU A 68 0.69 13.98 -7.47
C GLU A 68 1.35 12.60 -7.37
N VAL A 69 0.99 11.79 -6.36
CA VAL A 69 1.45 10.41 -6.22
C VAL A 69 0.52 9.36 -6.83
N GLY A 70 -0.58 9.77 -7.47
CA GLY A 70 -1.51 8.88 -8.17
C GLY A 70 -2.52 8.13 -7.31
N ILE A 71 -2.61 8.43 -6.01
CA ILE A 71 -3.55 7.76 -5.08
C ILE A 71 -4.99 8.28 -5.26
N VAL A 72 -5.15 9.56 -5.60
CA VAL A 72 -6.45 10.20 -5.82
C VAL A 72 -6.49 10.88 -7.19
N ALA A 73 -7.60 10.73 -7.92
CA ALA A 73 -7.93 11.55 -9.09
C ALA A 73 -8.91 12.66 -8.69
N ARG A 74 -8.81 13.83 -9.33
CA ARG A 74 -9.57 15.05 -8.95
C ARG A 74 -10.48 15.61 -10.05
N ASP A 75 -10.88 14.77 -11.00
CA ASP A 75 -11.60 15.17 -12.22
C ASP A 75 -13.00 15.77 -11.92
N GLU A 76 -13.98 14.94 -11.56
CA GLU A 76 -15.36 15.34 -11.23
C GLU A 76 -15.62 15.45 -9.71
N GLY A 77 -14.55 15.32 -8.92
CA GLY A 77 -14.58 15.11 -7.47
C GLY A 77 -13.33 14.35 -7.07
N TYR A 78 -13.25 13.90 -5.82
CA TYR A 78 -12.12 13.10 -5.35
C TYR A 78 -12.44 11.62 -5.49
N SER A 79 -11.68 10.92 -6.33
CA SER A 79 -11.83 9.47 -6.53
C SER A 79 -10.55 8.77 -6.11
N VAL A 80 -10.64 7.72 -5.28
CA VAL A 80 -9.46 6.92 -4.93
C VAL A 80 -9.12 5.99 -6.10
N ASN A 81 -7.85 5.95 -6.49
CA ASN A 81 -7.33 4.92 -7.38
C ASN A 81 -7.05 3.65 -6.55
N TYR A 82 -8.09 2.84 -6.31
CA TYR A 82 -7.97 1.63 -5.49
C TYR A 82 -6.93 0.67 -6.04
N GLY A 83 -6.87 0.52 -7.37
CA GLY A 83 -5.89 -0.33 -8.01
C GLY A 83 -4.45 0.05 -7.69
N TYR A 84 -4.14 1.35 -7.83
CA TYR A 84 -2.83 1.86 -7.50
C TYR A 84 -2.53 1.77 -6.00
N LEU A 85 -3.49 2.08 -5.13
CA LEU A 85 -3.31 1.96 -3.68
C LEU A 85 -3.00 0.50 -3.27
N LEU A 86 -3.76 -0.47 -3.78
CA LEU A 86 -3.53 -1.89 -3.54
C LEU A 86 -2.17 -2.34 -4.07
N SER A 87 -1.76 -1.81 -5.21
CA SER A 87 -0.46 -2.07 -5.82
C SER A 87 0.69 -1.59 -4.93
N VAL A 88 0.59 -0.37 -4.40
CA VAL A 88 1.56 0.19 -3.44
C VAL A 88 1.63 -0.67 -2.18
N MET A 89 0.48 -1.06 -1.62
CA MET A 89 0.43 -1.91 -0.43
C MET A 89 1.05 -3.29 -0.66
N LEU A 90 0.74 -3.94 -1.79
CA LEU A 90 1.31 -5.25 -2.14
C LEU A 90 2.83 -5.16 -2.28
N ASN A 91 3.33 -4.16 -2.99
CA ASN A 91 4.77 -3.96 -3.16
C ASN A 91 5.48 -3.70 -1.81
N ALA A 92 4.88 -2.87 -0.95
CA ALA A 92 5.41 -2.62 0.39
C ALA A 92 5.47 -3.90 1.24
N LEU A 93 4.44 -4.75 1.18
CA LEU A 93 4.41 -6.04 1.87
C LEU A 93 5.46 -7.01 1.34
N MET A 94 5.66 -7.06 0.02
CA MET A 94 6.71 -7.87 -0.59
C MET A 94 8.12 -7.44 -0.14
N GLN A 95 8.38 -6.12 -0.14
CA GLN A 95 9.66 -5.58 0.33
C GLN A 95 9.90 -5.89 1.81
N LEU A 96 8.87 -5.74 2.65
CA LEU A 96 8.94 -6.10 4.05
C LEU A 96 9.24 -7.59 4.23
N SER A 97 8.56 -8.45 3.48
CA SER A 97 8.79 -9.90 3.53
C SER A 97 10.22 -10.28 3.12
N SER A 98 10.79 -9.63 2.10
CA SER A 98 12.20 -9.85 1.70
C SER A 98 13.15 -9.48 2.83
N ARG A 99 12.97 -8.29 3.41
CA ARG A 99 13.81 -7.80 4.51
C ARG A 99 13.74 -8.70 5.75
N VAL A 100 12.56 -9.23 6.07
CA VAL A 100 12.41 -10.18 7.17
C VAL A 100 13.16 -11.48 6.86
N GLY A 101 13.04 -12.01 5.65
CA GLY A 101 13.79 -13.21 5.23
C GLY A 101 15.32 -13.02 5.33
N GLU A 102 15.83 -11.88 4.85
CA GLU A 102 17.26 -11.52 4.98
C GLU A 102 17.70 -11.47 6.45
N LEU A 103 16.90 -10.86 7.32
CA LEU A 103 17.19 -10.81 8.77
C LEU A 103 17.15 -12.19 9.44
N GLU A 104 16.24 -13.07 9.02
CA GLU A 104 16.16 -14.45 9.52
C GLU A 104 17.39 -15.27 9.13
N GLU A 105 17.90 -15.09 7.90
CA GLU A 105 19.15 -15.70 7.43
C GLU A 105 20.37 -15.20 8.21
N ASP A 106 20.49 -13.89 8.42
CA ASP A 106 21.57 -13.28 9.20
C ASP A 106 21.56 -13.78 10.65
N LEU A 107 20.39 -13.87 11.28
CA LEU A 107 20.24 -14.41 12.63
C LEU A 107 20.62 -15.89 12.72
N ALA A 108 20.30 -16.69 11.71
CA ALA A 108 20.69 -18.09 11.65
C ALA A 108 22.22 -18.23 11.56
N ALA A 109 22.87 -17.44 10.69
CA ALA A 109 24.32 -17.42 10.55
C ALA A 109 25.01 -17.04 11.88
N LEU A 110 24.55 -15.98 12.54
CA LEU A 110 25.07 -15.55 13.85
C LEU A 110 24.90 -16.63 14.93
N ARG A 111 23.76 -17.32 14.95
CA ARG A 111 23.50 -18.41 15.90
C ARG A 111 24.49 -19.55 15.71
N ASP A 112 24.81 -19.90 14.46
CA ASP A 112 25.74 -20.98 14.16
C ASP A 112 27.19 -20.58 14.47
N GLU A 113 27.58 -19.32 14.24
CA GLU A 113 28.88 -18.79 14.69
C GLU A 113 29.04 -18.88 16.21
N VAL A 114 28.02 -18.50 16.97
CA VAL A 114 28.05 -18.57 18.44
C VAL A 114 28.17 -20.02 18.92
N LYS A 115 27.44 -20.97 18.31
CA LYS A 115 27.56 -22.40 18.63
C LYS A 115 28.93 -22.98 18.32
N ASN A 116 29.58 -22.53 17.26
CA ASN A 116 30.90 -23.05 16.86
C ASN A 116 32.06 -22.42 17.65
N ARG A 117 31.80 -21.36 18.44
CA ARG A 117 32.78 -20.71 19.32
C ARG A 117 32.69 -21.13 20.79
N GLY A 118 31.61 -21.81 21.19
CA GLY A 118 31.42 -22.37 22.54
C GLY A 118 31.74 -23.85 22.58
#